data_AF-E2C2B4-F1
#
_entry.id   AF-E2C2B4-F1
#
_cell.length_a   1.000
_cell.length_b   1.000
_cell.length_c   1.000
_cell.angle_alpha   90.00
_cell.angle_beta   90.00
_cell.angle_gamma   90.00
#
_symmetry.space_group_name_H-M   'P 1'
#
loop_
_entity.id
_entity.type
_entity.pdbx_description
1 polymer ?
#
loop_
_entity_poly.entity_id
_entity_poly.type
_entity_poly.pdbx_seq_one_letter_code
_entity_poly.pdbx_strand_id
1 'polypeptide(L)'
;YANTTFGYSDEIRIQQQDLYILPCESYLYVEGKVTKQVAVDGATVTLGYNCIAFIFDEIRYELNGVEIDHNRNVGITSTLKNYVSISSDENAVMKNAAWDTTDTISPDGYFNFCVPLSVLLGFCEDYKRIVINARHELILLRSRSDNNSL
;
A
#
# COMPACT_ATOMS: atom_id res chain seq x y z
N TYR A 1 23.24 -7.57 -8.24
CA TYR A 1 22.00 -7.43 -7.46
C TYR A 1 22.22 -6.26 -6.51
N ALA A 2 21.61 -5.10 -6.77
CA ALA A 2 21.72 -3.97 -5.85
C ALA A 2 20.90 -4.31 -4.60
N ASN A 3 21.53 -4.26 -3.43
CA ASN A 3 20.85 -4.43 -2.16
C ASN A 3 20.12 -3.11 -1.87
N THR A 4 18.93 -2.92 -2.45
CA THR A 4 18.17 -1.67 -2.29
C THR A 4 17.41 -1.71 -0.97
N THR A 5 18.13 -1.44 0.12
CA THR A 5 17.49 -1.10 1.39
C THR A 5 16.95 0.32 1.27
N PHE A 6 15.65 0.51 1.48
CA PHE A 6 15.01 1.83 1.48
C PHE A 6 14.75 2.26 2.93
N GLY A 7 15.35 3.37 3.34
CA GLY A 7 15.14 4.02 4.62
C GLY A 7 13.90 4.91 4.65
N TYR A 8 13.66 5.53 5.79
CA TYR A 8 12.60 6.53 5.93
C TYR A 8 12.86 7.72 5.00
N SER A 9 11.78 8.30 4.44
CA SER A 9 11.85 9.37 3.43
C SER A 9 12.48 9.00 2.09
N ASP A 10 12.84 7.74 1.86
CA ASP A 10 13.32 7.31 0.55
C ASP A 10 12.15 7.18 -0.44
N GLU A 11 12.43 7.52 -1.69
CA GLU A 11 11.54 7.28 -2.81
C GLU A 11 11.78 5.87 -3.36
N ILE A 12 10.69 5.11 -3.46
CA ILE A 12 10.66 3.77 -4.03
C ILE A 12 9.96 3.88 -5.39
N ARG A 13 10.64 3.47 -6.46
CA ARG A 13 10.08 3.44 -7.82
C ARG A 13 9.91 2.01 -8.29
N ILE A 14 8.66 1.61 -8.53
CA ILE A 14 8.32 0.34 -9.15
C ILE A 14 7.94 0.63 -10.60
N GLN A 15 8.70 0.07 -11.53
CA GLN A 15 8.52 0.31 -12.96
C GLN A 15 8.19 -0.99 -13.70
N GLN A 16 7.20 -0.92 -14.59
CA GLN A 16 6.80 -2.00 -15.48
C GLN A 16 6.62 -1.45 -16.89
N GLN A 17 7.14 -2.17 -17.88
CA GLN A 17 7.03 -1.81 -19.29
C GLN A 17 6.56 -3.02 -20.10
N ASP A 18 5.89 -2.76 -21.23
CA ASP A 18 5.48 -3.77 -22.22
C ASP A 18 4.50 -4.84 -21.68
N LEU A 19 3.70 -4.46 -20.68
CA LEU A 19 2.65 -5.29 -20.09
C LEU A 19 1.24 -4.76 -20.44
N TYR A 20 0.26 -5.66 -20.38
CA TYR A 20 -1.16 -5.34 -20.40
C TYR A 20 -1.63 -5.20 -18.96
N ILE A 21 -1.82 -3.98 -18.47
CA ILE A 21 -2.17 -3.73 -17.07
C ILE A 21 -3.60 -3.20 -17.01
N LEU A 22 -4.41 -3.77 -16.10
CA LEU A 22 -5.71 -3.25 -15.73
C LEU A 22 -5.56 -2.55 -14.36
N PRO A 23 -5.45 -1.20 -14.33
CA PRO A 23 -5.11 -0.49 -13.09
C PRO A 23 -6.12 -0.72 -11.96
N CYS A 24 -7.40 -0.87 -12.28
CA CYS A 24 -8.45 -1.07 -11.29
C CYS A 24 -8.51 -2.43 -10.63
N GLU A 25 -7.85 -3.43 -11.21
CA GLU A 25 -7.69 -4.77 -10.63
C GLU A 25 -6.25 -5.00 -10.13
N SER A 26 -5.44 -3.95 -10.12
CA SER A 26 -4.04 -4.01 -9.67
C SER A 26 -3.95 -3.78 -8.16
N TYR A 27 -2.95 -4.40 -7.52
CA TYR A 27 -2.70 -4.29 -6.09
C TYR A 27 -1.22 -4.05 -5.81
N LEU A 28 -0.94 -3.31 -4.73
CA LEU A 28 0.37 -3.22 -4.10
C LEU A 28 0.53 -4.42 -3.16
N TYR A 29 1.38 -5.36 -3.54
CA TYR A 29 1.75 -6.48 -2.68
C TYR A 29 2.89 -6.05 -1.75
N VAL A 30 2.71 -6.23 -0.45
CA VAL A 30 3.72 -5.91 0.56
C VAL A 30 3.87 -7.11 1.49
N GLU A 31 5.11 -7.52 1.71
CA GLU A 31 5.48 -8.50 2.72
C GLU A 31 6.53 -7.91 3.64
N GLY A 32 6.51 -8.32 4.90
CA GLY A 32 7.40 -7.75 5.89
C GLY A 32 7.45 -8.55 7.17
N LYS A 33 8.31 -8.08 8.07
CA LYS A 33 8.48 -8.62 9.41
C LYS A 33 8.47 -7.51 10.44
N VAL A 34 7.57 -7.61 11.41
CA VAL A 34 7.59 -6.76 12.59
C VAL A 34 8.74 -7.22 13.49
N THR A 35 9.59 -6.29 13.88
CA THR A 35 10.72 -6.55 14.79
C THR A 35 10.60 -5.68 16.04
N LYS A 36 10.79 -6.29 17.21
CA LYS A 36 10.81 -5.55 18.48
C LYS A 36 12.22 -5.02 18.71
N GLN A 37 12.38 -3.70 18.88
CA GLN A 37 13.66 -3.11 19.27
C GLN A 37 14.03 -3.48 20.72
N VAL A 38 13.05 -3.63 21.60
CA VAL A 38 13.23 -4.04 23.00
C VAL A 38 12.27 -5.19 23.29
N ALA A 39 12.81 -6.31 23.80
CA ALA A 39 11.99 -7.41 24.27
C ALA A 39 11.34 -7.01 25.60
N VAL A 40 10.07 -6.60 25.55
CA VAL A 40 9.21 -6.48 26.73
C VAL A 40 8.38 -7.75 26.81
N ASP A 41 8.55 -8.51 27.90
CA ASP A 41 7.78 -9.72 28.15
C ASP A 41 6.28 -9.41 28.16
N GLY A 42 5.53 -10.16 27.36
CA GLY A 42 4.08 -10.02 27.24
C GLY A 42 3.58 -8.88 26.33
N ALA A 43 4.46 -8.06 25.74
CA ALA A 43 4.02 -7.04 24.79
C ALA A 43 3.66 -7.66 23.42
N THR A 44 2.42 -7.52 23.00
CA THR A 44 1.98 -7.87 21.64
C THR A 44 2.10 -6.65 20.75
N VAL A 45 2.70 -6.81 19.56
CA VAL A 45 2.66 -5.77 18.54
C VAL A 45 1.53 -6.13 17.58
N THR A 46 0.62 -5.19 17.37
CA THR A 46 -0.42 -5.28 16.35
C THR A 46 -0.06 -4.33 15.23
N LEU A 47 -0.65 -4.56 14.05
CA LEU A 47 -0.66 -3.57 12.99
C LEU A 47 -1.94 -2.76 13.11
N GLY A 48 -1.85 -1.45 12.90
CA GLY A 48 -3.03 -0.58 12.88
C GLY A 48 -3.92 -0.83 11.66
N TYR A 49 -5.15 -0.30 11.70
CA TYR A 49 -6.01 -0.25 10.51
C TYR A 49 -5.30 0.47 9.37
N ASN A 50 -5.42 -0.06 8.16
CA ASN A 50 -4.82 0.51 6.95
C ASN A 50 -3.29 0.67 7.03
N CYS A 51 -2.62 -0.20 7.80
CA CYS A 51 -1.22 -0.03 8.19
C CYS A 51 -0.28 0.22 7.01
N ILE A 52 -0.48 -0.47 5.89
CA ILE A 52 0.36 -0.36 4.69
C ILE A 52 0.25 1.02 4.05
N ALA A 53 -0.94 1.61 3.99
CA ALA A 53 -1.09 2.96 3.47
C ALA A 53 -0.40 3.99 4.37
N PHE A 54 -0.36 3.78 5.68
CA PHE A 54 0.36 4.64 6.63
C PHE A 54 1.89 4.57 6.53
N ILE A 55 2.46 3.54 5.88
CA ILE A 55 3.92 3.44 5.65
C ILE A 55 4.37 4.46 4.59
N PHE A 56 3.45 5.01 3.78
CA PHE A 56 3.77 5.92 2.69
C PHE A 56 3.17 7.32 2.92
N ASP A 57 4.02 8.35 2.83
CA ASP A 57 3.58 9.75 2.89
C ASP A 57 2.95 10.17 1.55
N GLU A 58 3.48 9.67 0.43
CA GLU A 58 3.01 10.00 -0.92
C GLU A 58 2.97 8.74 -1.80
N ILE A 59 1.97 8.69 -2.69
CA ILE A 59 1.87 7.70 -3.77
C ILE A 59 1.55 8.44 -5.07
N ARG A 60 2.30 8.14 -6.12
CA ARG A 60 2.13 8.72 -7.47
C ARG A 60 2.10 7.63 -8.50
N TYR A 61 1.22 7.81 -9.48
CA TYR A 61 1.10 6.92 -10.62
C TYR A 61 1.41 7.68 -11.90
N GLU A 62 2.44 7.24 -12.61
CA GLU A 62 2.84 7.84 -13.89
C GLU A 62 2.64 6.84 -15.04
N LEU A 63 2.19 7.37 -16.18
CA LEU A 63 2.17 6.66 -17.46
C LEU A 63 3.09 7.40 -18.43
N ASN A 64 4.10 6.70 -18.95
CA ASN A 64 5.10 7.28 -19.87
C ASN A 64 5.79 8.54 -19.32
N GLY A 65 6.01 8.59 -18.00
CA GLY A 65 6.61 9.74 -17.31
C GLY A 65 5.68 10.93 -17.13
N VAL A 66 4.37 10.76 -17.37
CA VAL A 66 3.35 11.76 -17.07
C VAL A 66 2.58 11.33 -15.82
N GLU A 67 2.54 12.18 -14.80
CA GLU A 67 1.73 11.98 -13.60
C GLU A 67 0.25 11.95 -13.98
N ILE A 68 -0.39 10.81 -13.69
CA ILE A 68 -1.82 10.58 -13.93
C ILE A 68 -2.62 10.81 -12.65
N ASP A 69 -2.05 10.39 -11.52
CA ASP A 69 -2.68 10.54 -10.21
C ASP A 69 -1.61 10.62 -9.12
N HIS A 70 -1.95 11.32 -8.03
CA HIS A 70 -1.07 11.62 -6.93
C HIS A 70 -1.89 11.85 -5.66
N ASN A 71 -1.54 11.11 -4.62
CA ASN A 71 -2.15 11.23 -3.31
C ASN A 71 -1.07 11.45 -2.23
N ARG A 72 -1.34 12.39 -1.32
CA ARG A 72 -0.51 12.72 -0.16
C ARG A 72 -1.24 12.38 1.13
N ASN A 73 -0.49 12.05 2.18
CA ASN A 73 -1.01 11.51 3.43
C ASN A 73 -1.83 10.24 3.17
N VAL A 74 -1.25 9.30 2.43
CA VAL A 74 -1.93 8.14 1.83
C VAL A 74 -2.78 7.40 2.86
N GLY A 75 -2.24 7.13 4.05
CA GLY A 75 -2.99 6.50 5.15
C GLY A 75 -4.23 7.29 5.59
N ILE A 76 -4.16 8.61 5.75
CA ILE A 76 -5.30 9.43 6.19
C ILE A 76 -6.37 9.52 5.10
N THR A 77 -5.97 9.82 3.86
CA THR A 77 -6.91 10.06 2.76
C THR A 77 -7.63 8.79 2.37
N SER A 78 -6.91 7.67 2.23
CA SER A 78 -7.52 6.37 1.95
C SER A 78 -8.41 5.90 3.11
N THR A 79 -8.03 6.14 4.37
CA THR A 79 -8.90 5.79 5.51
C THR A 79 -10.22 6.55 5.47
N LEU A 80 -10.18 7.87 5.29
CA LEU A 80 -11.39 8.68 5.19
C LEU A 80 -12.27 8.27 4.00
N LYS A 81 -11.66 8.05 2.84
CA LYS A 81 -12.34 7.56 1.64
C LYS A 81 -13.03 6.22 1.93
N ASN A 82 -12.25 5.25 2.39
CA ASN A 82 -12.70 3.88 2.62
C ASN A 82 -13.87 3.81 3.60
N TYR A 83 -13.85 4.59 4.68
CA TYR A 83 -14.98 4.65 5.61
C TYR A 83 -16.29 5.14 4.98
N VAL A 84 -16.23 5.97 3.95
CA VAL A 84 -17.41 6.57 3.30
C VAL A 84 -17.81 5.79 2.04
N SER A 85 -16.86 5.19 1.32
CA SER A 85 -17.09 4.59 0.01
C SER A 85 -17.19 3.08 0.00
N ILE A 86 -16.54 2.36 0.93
CA ILE A 86 -16.54 0.89 0.92
C ILE A 86 -17.91 0.37 1.37
N SER A 87 -18.53 -0.42 0.51
CA SER A 87 -19.74 -1.17 0.84
C SER A 87 -19.46 -2.33 1.80
N SER A 88 -20.49 -2.83 2.47
CA SER A 88 -20.34 -3.99 3.37
C SER A 88 -19.82 -5.24 2.65
N ASP A 89 -20.20 -5.42 1.39
CA ASP A 89 -19.76 -6.54 0.57
C ASP A 89 -18.27 -6.42 0.19
N GLU A 90 -17.83 -5.22 -0.20
CA GLU A 90 -16.41 -4.94 -0.47
C GLU A 90 -15.55 -5.12 0.77
N ASN A 91 -16.01 -4.64 1.93
CA ASN A 91 -15.33 -4.83 3.20
C ASN A 91 -15.14 -6.32 3.53
N ALA A 92 -16.14 -7.16 3.23
CA ALA A 92 -16.08 -8.59 3.49
C ALA A 92 -15.04 -9.33 2.64
N VAL A 93 -14.74 -8.83 1.43
CA VAL A 93 -13.75 -9.43 0.52
C VAL A 93 -12.34 -8.82 0.67
N MET A 94 -12.22 -7.61 1.20
CA MET A 94 -10.95 -6.87 1.39
C MET A 94 -10.14 -7.29 2.63
N LYS A 95 -10.28 -8.52 3.12
CA LYS A 95 -9.62 -8.98 4.35
C LYS A 95 -8.09 -8.90 4.31
N ASN A 96 -7.48 -9.04 3.13
CA ASN A 96 -6.02 -8.95 2.96
C ASN A 96 -5.53 -7.56 2.53
N ALA A 97 -6.39 -6.53 2.54
CA ALA A 97 -6.07 -5.17 2.10
C ALA A 97 -5.47 -4.30 3.21
N ALA A 98 -4.97 -4.92 4.28
CA ALA A 98 -4.55 -4.25 5.51
C ALA A 98 -5.65 -3.40 6.17
N TRP A 99 -6.92 -3.61 5.80
CA TRP A 99 -8.04 -2.87 6.39
C TRP A 99 -8.42 -3.43 7.75
N ASP A 100 -8.58 -4.75 7.86
CA ASP A 100 -8.65 -5.45 9.15
C ASP A 100 -7.36 -6.24 9.34
N THR A 101 -6.60 -5.88 10.37
CA THR A 101 -5.28 -6.44 10.66
C THR A 101 -5.30 -7.44 11.82
N THR A 102 -6.49 -7.80 12.31
CA THR A 102 -6.66 -8.79 13.38
C THR A 102 -6.02 -10.12 12.98
N ASP A 103 -5.14 -10.66 13.83
CA ASP A 103 -4.45 -11.94 13.63
C ASP A 103 -3.64 -12.09 12.32
N THR A 104 -3.25 -10.97 11.68
CA THR A 104 -2.52 -10.98 10.40
C THR A 104 -1.01 -11.19 10.52
N ILE A 105 -0.47 -11.07 11.75
CA ILE A 105 0.95 -11.26 12.03
C ILE A 105 1.17 -12.69 12.50
N SER A 106 2.08 -13.41 11.83
CA SER A 106 2.48 -14.75 12.24
C SER A 106 3.17 -14.75 13.61
N PRO A 107 3.23 -15.89 14.32
CA PRO A 107 3.96 -15.97 15.59
C PRO A 107 5.43 -15.53 15.51
N ASP A 108 6.04 -15.68 14.33
CA ASP A 108 7.41 -15.27 14.03
C ASP A 108 7.54 -13.79 13.62
N GLY A 109 6.43 -13.05 13.56
CA GLY A 109 6.36 -11.62 13.26
C GLY A 109 6.18 -11.27 11.78
N TYR A 110 5.94 -12.24 10.90
CA TYR A 110 5.78 -11.99 9.45
C TYR A 110 4.34 -11.63 9.08
N PHE A 111 4.19 -10.79 8.05
CA PHE A 111 2.90 -10.46 7.46
C PHE A 111 3.03 -10.33 5.94
N ASN A 112 1.91 -10.45 5.25
CA ASN A 112 1.77 -10.01 3.86
C ASN A 112 0.39 -9.41 3.63
N PHE A 113 0.30 -8.50 2.66
CA PHE A 113 -0.95 -7.84 2.28
C PHE A 113 -1.00 -7.62 0.77
N CYS A 114 -2.22 -7.60 0.24
CA CYS A 114 -2.51 -7.16 -1.13
C CYS A 114 -3.42 -5.94 -1.04
N VAL A 115 -2.86 -4.74 -1.13
CA VAL A 115 -3.62 -3.49 -1.04
C VAL A 115 -4.08 -3.06 -2.44
N PRO A 116 -5.40 -3.02 -2.73
CA PRO A 116 -5.88 -2.59 -4.04
C PRO A 116 -5.42 -1.16 -4.35
N LEU A 117 -4.97 -0.90 -5.59
CA LEU A 117 -4.58 0.46 -5.96
C LEU A 117 -5.79 1.41 -6.02
N SER A 118 -7.00 0.89 -6.26
CA SER A 118 -8.25 1.65 -6.29
C SER A 118 -8.58 2.33 -4.96
N VAL A 119 -8.11 1.80 -3.83
CA VAL A 119 -8.30 2.46 -2.52
C VAL A 119 -7.26 3.53 -2.23
N LEU A 120 -6.15 3.55 -2.97
CA LEU A 120 -5.05 4.49 -2.78
C LEU A 120 -5.07 5.64 -3.80
N LEU A 121 -5.55 5.37 -5.02
CA LEU A 121 -5.52 6.26 -6.18
C LEU A 121 -6.90 6.26 -6.87
N GLY A 122 -7.41 7.45 -7.19
CA GLY A 122 -8.70 7.62 -7.88
C GLY A 122 -8.66 7.14 -9.34
N PHE A 123 -7.53 7.34 -10.04
CA PHE A 123 -7.36 6.79 -11.39
C PHE A 123 -7.54 5.28 -11.42
N CYS A 124 -6.96 4.58 -10.43
CA CYS A 124 -7.11 3.14 -10.29
C CYS A 124 -8.51 2.73 -9.85
N GLU A 125 -9.34 3.61 -9.29
CA GLU A 125 -10.75 3.30 -9.00
C GLU A 125 -11.62 3.43 -10.27
N ASP A 126 -11.43 4.52 -11.01
CA ASP A 126 -12.33 4.92 -12.09
C ASP A 126 -11.99 4.30 -13.45
N TYR A 127 -10.70 4.07 -13.72
CA TYR A 127 -10.24 3.64 -15.03
C TYR A 127 -10.34 2.12 -15.22
N LYS A 128 -11.47 1.69 -15.79
CA LYS A 128 -11.83 0.26 -15.98
C LYS A 128 -11.38 -0.33 -17.32
N ARG A 129 -10.29 0.18 -17.91
CA ARG A 129 -9.78 -0.30 -19.20
C ARG A 129 -8.34 -0.77 -19.06
N ILE A 130 -7.97 -1.73 -19.90
CA ILE A 130 -6.59 -2.20 -19.99
C ILE A 130 -5.75 -1.10 -20.64
N VAL A 131 -4.62 -0.77 -20.02
CA VAL A 131 -3.56 0.06 -20.60
C VAL A 131 -2.54 -0.86 -21.24
N ILE A 132 -2.14 -0.53 -22.48
CA ILE A 132 -1.29 -1.37 -23.33
C ILE A 132 -0.14 -0.52 -23.82
N ASN A 133 1.07 -1.10 -23.88
CA ASN A 133 2.27 -0.46 -24.44
C ASN A 133 2.60 0.90 -23.78
N ALA A 134 2.33 1.04 -22.48
CA ALA A 134 2.74 2.18 -21.69
C ALA A 134 3.79 1.76 -20.65
N ARG A 135 4.71 2.67 -20.33
CA ARG A 135 5.57 2.55 -19.16
C ARG A 135 4.77 2.96 -17.93
N HIS A 136 4.53 2.01 -17.04
CA HIS A 136 3.84 2.22 -15.77
C HIS A 136 4.88 2.46 -14.68
N GLU A 137 4.69 3.52 -13.90
CA GLU A 137 5.54 3.79 -12.74
C GLU A 137 4.64 4.04 -11.53
N LEU A 138 4.83 3.23 -10.49
CA LEU A 138 4.30 3.50 -9.16
C LEU A 138 5.43 4.03 -8.29
N ILE A 139 5.26 5.26 -7.82
CA ILE A 139 6.27 5.95 -7.02
C ILE A 139 5.71 6.13 -5.63
N LEU A 140 6.43 5.65 -4.63
CA LEU A 140 6.04 5.66 -3.23
C LEU A 140 7.09 6.44 -2.45
N LEU A 141 6.66 7.41 -1.63
CA LEU A 141 7.54 8.07 -0.67
C LEU A 141 7.33 7.43 0.70
N ARG A 142 8.36 6.76 1.23
CA ARG A 142 8.27 6.12 2.55
C ARG A 142 8.14 7.20 3.63
N SER A 143 7.24 7.00 4.58
CA SER A 143 7.03 7.92 5.70
C SER A 143 8.28 8.07 6.56
N ARG A 144 8.31 9.13 7.37
CA ARG A 144 9.40 9.44 8.30
C ARG A 144 9.45 8.51 9.52
N SER A 145 8.36 7.77 9.77
CA SER A 145 8.22 6.81 10.85
C SER A 145 7.09 5.84 10.56
N ASP A 146 7.15 4.64 11.12
CA ASP A 146 6.08 3.62 10.99
C ASP A 146 5.01 3.73 12.10
N ASN A 147 5.00 4.81 12.90
CA ASN A 147 4.18 4.94 14.12
C ASN A 147 2.67 4.84 13.86
N ASN A 148 2.20 5.34 12.71
CA ASN A 148 0.76 5.29 12.36
C ASN A 148 0.35 3.92 11.79
N SER A 149 1.31 3.04 11.51
CA SER A 149 1.07 1.70 10.97
C SER A 149 0.94 0.62 12.05
N LEU A 150 1.15 0.97 13.32
CA LEU A 150 1.14 0.08 14.48
C LEU A 150 -0.09 0.31 15.37
#